data_AF-A0A1J4WK18-F1
#
_entry.id   AF-A0A1J4WK18-F1
#
_cell.length_a   1.000
_cell.length_b   1.000
_cell.length_c   1.000
_cell.angle_alpha   90.00
_cell.angle_beta   90.00
_cell.angle_gamma   90.00
#
_symmetry.space_group_name_H-M   'P 1'
#
loop_
_entity.id
_entity.type
_entity.pdbx_description
1 polymer ?
#
loop_
_entity_poly.entity_id
_entity_poly.type
_entity_poly.pdbx_seq_one_letter_code
_entity_poly.pdbx_strand_id
1 'polypeptide(L)'
;MVEEMSRNIPPKVILDFGDVSEFDNAGLGVLISSYTMVKKREGKLLFVARQGELTYLLAITKLTRIFEIFDTVEAAMIVFEI
;
A
#
# COMPACT_ATOMS: atom_id res chain seq x y z
N MET A 1 20.95 -22.13 -13.60
CA MET A 1 19.55 -22.29 -13.15
C MET A 1 19.45 -22.21 -11.61
N VAL A 2 20.01 -21.16 -10.99
CA VAL A 2 20.04 -21.02 -9.51
C VAL A 2 19.33 -19.73 -9.03
N GLU A 3 18.94 -18.83 -9.94
CA GLU A 3 18.32 -17.53 -9.59
C GLU A 3 16.81 -17.56 -9.35
N GLU A 4 16.15 -18.73 -9.42
CA GLU A 4 14.68 -18.82 -9.24
C GLU A 4 14.21 -19.04 -7.81
N MET A 5 15.09 -19.42 -6.88
CA MET A 5 14.69 -19.76 -5.51
C MET A 5 14.41 -18.55 -4.61
N SER A 6 14.75 -17.33 -5.02
CA SER A 6 14.45 -16.09 -4.27
C SER A 6 13.14 -15.40 -4.68
N ARG A 7 12.42 -15.90 -5.71
CA ARG A 7 11.19 -15.26 -6.24
C ARG A 7 9.89 -15.61 -5.51
N ASN A 8 9.91 -16.53 -4.54
CA ASN A 8 8.69 -17.07 -3.91
C ASN A 8 8.37 -16.54 -2.51
N ILE A 9 9.03 -15.46 -2.05
CA ILE A 9 8.61 -14.80 -0.80
C ILE A 9 7.50 -13.81 -1.14
N PRO A 10 6.29 -13.97 -0.56
CA PRO A 10 5.22 -13.00 -0.76
C PRO A 10 5.70 -11.60 -0.33
N PRO A 11 5.59 -10.58 -1.20
CA PRO A 11 6.09 -9.25 -0.87
C PRO A 11 5.27 -8.65 0.28
N LYS A 12 5.97 -8.14 1.30
CA LYS A 12 5.42 -7.31 2.38
C LYS A 12 5.88 -5.87 2.15
N VAL A 13 4.96 -4.96 1.87
CA VAL A 13 5.29 -3.57 1.50
C VAL A 13 4.43 -2.61 2.30
N ILE A 14 5.06 -1.58 2.87
CA ILE A 14 4.39 -0.42 3.45
C ILE A 14 4.70 0.78 2.54
N LEU A 15 3.67 1.48 2.08
CA LEU A 15 3.81 2.75 1.38
C LEU A 15 3.41 3.88 2.31
N ASP A 16 4.37 4.71 2.67
CA ASP A 16 4.17 5.86 3.55
C ASP A 16 3.94 7.15 2.75
N PHE A 17 2.76 7.71 2.91
CA PHE A 17 2.31 8.97 2.34
C PHE A 17 2.19 10.08 3.40
N GLY A 18 2.78 9.90 4.59
CA GLY A 18 2.69 10.84 5.71
C GLY A 18 3.16 12.26 5.39
N ASP A 19 4.06 12.41 4.42
CA ASP A 19 4.62 13.69 3.96
C ASP A 19 4.16 14.07 2.54
N VAL A 20 3.20 13.35 1.97
CA VAL A 20 2.68 13.64 0.61
C VAL A 20 1.55 14.65 0.70
N SER A 21 1.79 15.85 0.16
CA SER A 21 0.83 16.97 0.19
C SER A 21 -0.12 17.00 -1.00
N GLU A 22 0.28 16.43 -2.14
CA GLU A 22 -0.50 16.45 -3.38
C GLU A 22 -0.53 15.06 -4.01
N PHE A 23 -1.72 14.65 -4.47
CA PHE A 23 -1.92 13.36 -5.09
C PHE A 23 -2.84 13.50 -6.30
N ASP A 24 -2.40 13.02 -7.46
CA ASP A 24 -3.15 13.15 -8.70
C ASP A 24 -3.83 11.83 -9.12
N ASN A 25 -4.58 11.91 -10.22
CA ASN A 25 -5.28 10.75 -10.77
C ASN A 25 -4.33 9.67 -11.31
N ALA A 26 -3.13 10.04 -11.75
CA ALA A 26 -2.14 9.09 -12.24
C ALA A 26 -1.60 8.23 -11.09
N GLY A 27 -1.36 8.86 -9.93
CA GLY A 27 -0.99 8.18 -8.70
C GLY A 27 -1.98 7.08 -8.31
N LEU A 28 -3.30 7.34 -8.41
CA LEU A 28 -4.32 6.36 -8.06
C LEU A 28 -4.23 5.10 -8.95
N GLY A 29 -4.00 5.28 -10.24
CA GLY A 29 -3.82 4.16 -11.19
C GLY A 29 -2.59 3.31 -10.87
N VAL A 30 -1.49 3.95 -10.47
CA VAL A 30 -0.25 3.27 -10.05
C VAL A 30 -0.47 2.50 -8.75
N LEU A 31 -1.22 3.07 -7.78
CA LEU A 31 -1.54 2.39 -6.52
C LEU A 31 -2.37 1.13 -6.74
N ILE A 32 -3.43 1.22 -7.55
CA ILE A 32 -4.29 0.08 -7.86
C ILE A 32 -3.49 -1.02 -8.58
N SER A 33 -2.62 -0.62 -9.51
CA SER A 33 -1.75 -1.56 -10.25
C SER A 33 -0.76 -2.26 -9.33
N SER A 34 -0.12 -1.51 -8.43
CA SER A 34 0.82 -2.02 -7.43
C SER A 34 0.15 -2.97 -6.46
N TYR A 35 -1.02 -2.60 -5.93
CA TYR A 35 -1.84 -3.46 -5.07
C TYR A 35 -2.19 -4.77 -5.76
N THR A 36 -2.66 -4.70 -7.01
CA THR A 36 -3.00 -5.88 -7.81
C THR A 36 -1.80 -6.78 -8.03
N MET A 37 -0.62 -6.21 -8.33
CA MET A 37 0.61 -6.99 -8.53
C MET A 37 1.08 -7.67 -7.25
N VAL A 38 1.06 -6.97 -6.12
CA VAL A 38 1.41 -7.53 -4.80
C VAL A 38 0.44 -8.64 -4.42
N LYS A 39 -0.86 -8.42 -4.59
CA LYS A 39 -1.90 -9.40 -4.24
C LYS A 39 -1.82 -10.67 -5.11
N LYS A 40 -1.49 -10.54 -6.40
CA LYS A 40 -1.27 -11.68 -7.32
C LYS A 40 -0.12 -12.58 -6.89
N ARG A 41 0.84 -12.06 -6.11
CA ARG A 41 1.97 -12.81 -5.54
C ARG A 41 1.70 -13.25 -4.10
N GLU A 42 0.42 -13.23 -3.70
CA GLU A 42 -0.02 -13.53 -2.33
C GLU A 42 0.62 -12.63 -1.26
N GLY A 43 1.20 -11.50 -1.70
CA GLY A 43 1.80 -10.50 -0.84
C GLY A 43 0.76 -9.58 -0.23
N LYS A 44 1.26 -8.65 0.58
CA LYS A 44 0.43 -7.68 1.29
C LYS A 44 1.05 -6.29 1.18
N LEU A 45 0.20 -5.33 0.82
CA LEU A 45 0.52 -3.93 0.64
C LEU A 45 -0.30 -3.13 1.64
N LEU A 46 0.39 -2.43 2.54
CA LEU A 46 -0.20 -1.56 3.55
C LEU A 46 0.10 -0.11 3.20
N PHE A 47 -0.84 0.77 3.54
CA PHE A 47 -0.74 2.19 3.28
C PHE A 47 -0.65 2.93 4.61
N VAL A 48 0.24 3.91 4.69
CA VAL A 48 0.27 4.86 5.81
C VAL A 48 -0.06 6.21 5.23
N ALA A 49 -1.09 6.86 5.76
CA ALA A 49 -1.48 8.18 5.32
C ALA A 49 -2.11 8.93 6.49
N ARG A 50 -1.66 10.15 6.74
CA ARG A 50 -2.29 11.04 7.72
C ARG A 50 -3.67 11.48 7.22
N GLN A 51 -4.53 11.90 8.14
CA GLN A 51 -5.79 12.56 7.79
C GLN A 51 -5.51 13.82 6.97
N GLY A 52 -6.11 13.92 5.79
CA GLY A 52 -5.87 15.01 4.86
C GLY A 52 -6.47 14.75 3.48
N GLU A 53 -5.95 15.46 2.47
CA GLU A 53 -6.46 15.40 1.10
C GLU A 53 -6.37 14.00 0.49
N LEU A 54 -5.26 13.29 0.72
CA LEU A 54 -5.08 11.92 0.23
C LEU A 54 -6.09 10.94 0.83
N THR A 55 -6.26 10.92 2.16
CA THR A 55 -7.22 10.04 2.83
C THR A 55 -8.66 10.38 2.43
N TYR A 56 -8.97 11.67 2.22
CA TYR A 56 -10.26 12.10 1.67
C TYR A 56 -10.48 11.59 0.24
N LEU A 57 -9.47 11.72 -0.64
CA LEU A 57 -9.50 11.22 -2.01
C LEU A 57 -9.72 9.71 -2.06
N LEU A 58 -9.00 8.94 -1.23
CA LEU A 58 -9.18 7.49 -1.12
C LEU A 58 -10.58 7.13 -0.61
N ALA A 59 -11.17 7.94 0.28
CA ALA A 59 -12.51 7.71 0.80
C ALA A 59 -13.60 7.94 -0.26
N ILE A 60 -13.55 9.05 -1.00
CA ILE A 60 -14.54 9.35 -2.05
C ILE A 60 -14.46 8.36 -3.22
N THR A 61 -13.27 7.84 -3.51
CA THR A 61 -13.05 6.80 -4.52
C THR A 61 -13.37 5.39 -4.01
N LYS A 62 -13.78 5.24 -2.75
CA LYS A 62 -14.09 3.97 -2.07
C LYS A 62 -12.89 3.01 -1.98
N LEU A 63 -11.69 3.50 -2.24
CA LEU A 63 -10.45 2.71 -2.16
C LEU A 63 -10.05 2.40 -0.72
N THR A 64 -10.52 3.17 0.26
CA THR A 64 -10.38 2.86 1.71
C THR A 64 -10.99 1.51 2.10
N ARG A 65 -11.89 0.94 1.28
CA ARG A 65 -12.44 -0.41 1.51
C ARG A 65 -11.58 -1.52 0.93
N ILE A 66 -10.64 -1.16 0.05
CA ILE A 66 -9.75 -2.08 -0.67
C ILE A 66 -8.38 -2.08 0.00
N PHE A 67 -7.91 -0.91 0.42
CA PHE A 67 -6.61 -0.71 1.05
C PHE A 67 -6.73 -0.77 2.57
N GLU A 68 -5.81 -1.50 3.19
CA GLU A 68 -5.54 -1.39 4.63
C GLU A 68 -4.69 -0.14 4.86
N ILE A 69 -5.27 0.88 5.47
CA ILE A 69 -4.65 2.19 5.71
C ILE A 69 -4.46 2.42 7.21
N PHE A 70 -3.28 2.90 7.59
CA PHE A 70 -2.89 3.21 8.96
C PHE A 70 -2.47 4.67 9.09
N ASP A 71 -2.56 5.21 10.31
CA ASP A 71 -2.13 6.58 10.59
C ASP A 71 -0.60 6.70 10.72
N THR A 72 0.09 5.61 11.09
CA THR A 72 1.55 5.58 11.28
C THR A 72 2.18 4.29 10.77
N VAL A 73 3.48 4.34 10.47
CA VAL A 73 4.27 3.16 10.04
C VAL A 73 4.33 2.12 11.15
N GLU A 74 4.44 2.53 12.41
CA GLU A 74 4.47 1.63 13.56
C GLU A 74 3.19 0.78 13.64
N ALA A 75 2.03 1.40 13.42
CA ALA A 75 0.75 0.68 13.40
C ALA A 75 0.69 -0.35 12.25
N ALA A 76 1.21 0.00 11.07
CA ALA A 76 1.28 -0.90 9.93
C ALA A 76 2.27 -2.06 10.16
N MET A 77 3.39 -1.83 10.85
CA MET A 77 4.42 -2.84 11.13
C MET A 77 3.89 -3.98 12.02
N ILE A 78 3.03 -3.67 12.99
CA ILE A 78 2.38 -4.67 13.86
C ILE A 78 1.67 -5.75 13.03
N VAL A 79 1.05 -5.37 11.90
CA VAL A 79 0.33 -6.29 11.02
C VAL A 79 1.25 -7.28 10.31
N PHE A 80 2.51 -6.90 10.10
CA PHE A 80 3.50 -7.80 9.51
C PHE A 80 4.23 -8.69 10.52
N GLU A 81 3.93 -8.54 11.81
CA GLU A 81 4.61 -9.20 12.93
C GLU A 81 6.13 -9.01 12.86
N ILE A 82 6.56 -7.81 12.44
CA ILE A 82 7.98 -7.42 12.36
C ILE A 82 8.37 -6.70 13.65
#